data_AF-A0A6B3SI58-F1
#
_entry.id   AF-A0A6B3SI58-F1
#
_cell.length_a   1.000
_cell.length_b   1.000
_cell.length_c   1.000
_cell.angle_alpha   90.00
_cell.angle_beta   90.00
_cell.angle_gamma   90.00
#
_symmetry.space_group_name_H-M   'P 1'
#
loop_
_entity.id
_entity.type
_entity.pdbx_description
1 polymer ?
#
loop_
_entity_poly.entity_id
_entity_poly.type
_entity_poly.pdbx_seq_one_letter_code
_entity_poly.pdbx_strand_id
1 'polypeptide(L)'
;MASKEECDRYAQELNRRFDEFTRWATANWPDKRFPLMDADFQEARREIAHIAGPRLADVESMEGNTAPGLPVDAPQFVPVSPAPWP
;
A
#
# COMPACT_ATOMS: atom_id res chain seq x y z
N MET A 1 -19.33 -1.14 -6.86
CA MET A 1 -18.09 -1.47 -6.12
C MET A 1 -17.75 -2.91 -6.46
N ALA A 2 -16.47 -3.23 -6.69
CA ALA A 2 -16.06 -4.62 -6.95
C ALA A 2 -16.27 -5.48 -5.69
N SER A 3 -16.59 -6.76 -5.85
CA SER A 3 -16.75 -7.68 -4.73
C SER A 3 -15.40 -8.00 -4.07
N LYS A 4 -15.41 -8.44 -2.81
CA LYS A 4 -14.21 -8.92 -2.11
C LYS A 4 -13.46 -9.99 -2.92
N GLU A 5 -14.19 -10.91 -3.54
CA GLU A 5 -13.62 -11.96 -4.39
C GLU A 5 -12.95 -11.37 -5.65
N GLU A 6 -13.51 -10.32 -6.24
CA GLU A 6 -12.91 -9.62 -7.37
C GLU A 6 -11.62 -8.89 -6.97
N CYS A 7 -11.61 -8.26 -5.78
CA CYS A 7 -10.42 -7.64 -5.20
C CYS A 7 -9.34 -8.68 -4.88
N ASP A 8 -9.69 -9.79 -4.24
CA ASP A 8 -8.74 -10.86 -3.90
C ASP A 8 -8.13 -11.48 -5.17
N ARG A 9 -8.95 -11.71 -6.21
CA ARG A 9 -8.47 -12.18 -7.51
C ARG A 9 -7.54 -11.15 -8.18
N TYR A 10 -7.89 -9.87 -8.11
CA TYR A 10 -7.03 -8.79 -8.63
C TYR A 10 -5.68 -8.74 -7.90
N ALA A 11 -5.69 -8.81 -6.56
CA ALA A 11 -4.49 -8.83 -5.75
C ALA A 11 -3.59 -10.03 -6.08
N GLN A 12 -4.16 -11.22 -6.25
CA GLN A 12 -3.41 -12.42 -6.65
C GLN A 12 -2.78 -12.24 -8.04
N GLU A 13 -3.54 -11.77 -9.02
CA GLU A 13 -3.04 -11.56 -10.38
C GLU A 13 -1.96 -10.47 -10.43
N LEU A 14 -2.11 -9.39 -9.67
CA LEU A 14 -1.12 -8.33 -9.58
C LEU A 14 0.22 -8.85 -9.05
N ASN A 15 0.19 -9.63 -7.97
CA ASN A 15 1.38 -10.26 -7.41
C ASN A 15 2.02 -11.25 -8.39
N ARG A 16 1.21 -12.09 -9.06
CA ARG A 16 1.69 -13.04 -10.07
C ARG A 16 2.44 -12.32 -11.20
N ARG A 17 1.86 -11.25 -11.75
CA ARG A 17 2.47 -10.47 -12.83
C ARG A 17 3.76 -9.79 -12.39
N PHE A 18 3.80 -9.30 -11.16
CA PHE A 18 5.02 -8.72 -10.63
C PHE A 18 6.14 -9.75 -10.51
N ASP A 19 5.84 -10.95 -10.01
CA ASP A 19 6.82 -12.06 -9.94
C ASP A 19 7.28 -12.53 -11.33
N GLU A 20 6.40 -12.53 -12.33
CA GLU A 20 6.78 -12.81 -13.73
C GLU A 20 7.70 -11.74 -14.30
N PHE A 21 7.41 -10.46 -14.02
CA PHE A 21 8.23 -9.33 -14.42
C PHE A 21 9.63 -9.39 -13.81
N THR A 22 9.76 -9.63 -12.50
CA THR A 22 11.07 -9.69 -11.85
C THR A 22 11.92 -10.82 -12.42
N ARG A 23 11.34 -12.01 -12.62
CA ARG A 23 12.02 -13.15 -13.26
C ARG A 23 12.50 -12.80 -14.66
N TRP A 24 11.64 -12.17 -15.47
CA TRP A 24 12.00 -11.74 -16.81
C TRP A 24 13.14 -10.71 -16.79
N ALA A 25 13.07 -9.71 -15.92
CA ALA A 25 14.06 -8.65 -15.82
C ALA A 25 15.44 -9.21 -15.44
N THR A 26 15.51 -10.09 -14.43
CA THR A 26 16.75 -10.74 -14.00
C THR A 26 17.35 -11.61 -15.11
N ALA A 27 16.52 -12.40 -15.81
CA ALA A 27 16.99 -13.26 -16.90
C ALA A 27 17.52 -12.46 -18.10
N ASN A 28 16.86 -11.36 -18.45
CA ASN A 28 17.16 -10.56 -19.64
C ASN A 28 18.07 -9.36 -19.39
N TRP A 29 18.59 -9.23 -18.17
CA TRP A 29 19.45 -8.09 -17.81
C TRP A 29 20.71 -8.02 -18.71
N PRO A 30 20.98 -6.87 -19.37
CA PRO A 30 22.06 -6.78 -20.36
C PRO A 30 23.46 -6.71 -19.74
N ASP A 31 23.64 -6.10 -18.57
CA ASP A 31 24.96 -5.94 -17.94
C ASP A 31 25.25 -7.05 -16.93
N LYS A 32 25.96 -8.10 -17.38
CA LYS A 32 26.30 -9.24 -16.52
C LYS A 32 27.34 -8.93 -15.45
N ARG A 33 27.99 -7.76 -15.48
CA ARG A 33 28.95 -7.33 -14.45
C ARG A 33 28.25 -6.86 -13.17
N PHE A 34 27.02 -6.36 -13.33
CA PHE A 34 26.17 -5.88 -12.23
C PHE A 34 24.81 -6.56 -12.36
N PRO A 35 24.68 -7.85 -11.98
CA PRO A 35 23.42 -8.57 -12.12
C PRO A 35 22.34 -7.95 -11.23
N LEU A 36 21.13 -7.83 -11.77
CA LEU A 36 19.95 -7.57 -10.95
C LEU A 36 19.73 -8.72 -9.97
N MET A 37 19.40 -8.38 -8.73
CA MET A 37 19.10 -9.29 -7.65
C MET A 37 17.66 -9.10 -7.19
N ASP A 38 17.09 -10.12 -6.54
CA ASP A 38 15.75 -10.01 -5.93
C ASP A 38 15.66 -8.86 -4.91
N ALA A 39 16.79 -8.49 -4.29
CA ALA A 39 16.90 -7.36 -3.38
C ALA A 39 16.55 -6.01 -4.04
N ASP A 40 16.86 -5.84 -5.32
CA ASP A 40 16.60 -4.61 -6.07
C ASP A 40 15.10 -4.37 -6.29
N PHE A 41 14.28 -5.41 -6.13
CA PHE A 41 12.82 -5.35 -6.28
C PHE A 41 12.07 -5.25 -4.95
N GLN A 42 12.75 -5.21 -3.81
CA GLN A 42 12.10 -5.27 -2.48
C GLN A 42 11.16 -4.08 -2.22
N GLU A 43 11.58 -2.86 -2.55
CA GLU A 43 10.72 -1.67 -2.36
C GLU A 43 9.49 -1.72 -3.28
N ALA A 44 9.66 -2.12 -4.55
CA ALA A 44 8.54 -2.33 -5.45
C ALA A 44 7.58 -3.42 -4.95
N ARG A 45 8.10 -4.51 -4.36
CA ARG A 45 7.27 -5.56 -3.74
C ARG A 45 6.46 -5.01 -2.57
N ARG A 46 7.03 -4.12 -1.76
CA ARG A 46 6.31 -3.45 -0.67
C ARG A 46 5.20 -2.55 -1.21
N GLU A 47 5.46 -1.78 -2.27
CA GLU A 47 4.45 -0.92 -2.88
C GLU A 47 3.30 -1.72 -3.51
N ILE A 48 3.62 -2.83 -4.21
CA ILE A 48 2.61 -3.75 -4.72
C ILE A 48 1.77 -4.34 -3.58
N ALA A 49 2.38 -4.70 -2.44
CA ALA A 49 1.64 -5.16 -1.27
C ALA A 49 0.70 -4.08 -0.68
N HIS A 50 1.12 -2.82 -0.67
CA HIS A 50 0.26 -1.70 -0.24
C HIS A 50 -0.92 -1.46 -1.20
N ILE A 51 -0.68 -1.61 -2.51
CA ILE A 51 -1.73 -1.50 -3.53
C ILE A 51 -2.71 -2.66 -3.41
N ALA A 52 -2.21 -3.90 -3.30
CA ALA A 52 -3.01 -5.12 -3.26
C ALA A 52 -3.74 -5.34 -1.92
N GLY A 53 -3.30 -4.69 -0.84
CA GLY A 53 -3.89 -4.79 0.49
C GLY A 53 -4.71 -3.54 0.84
N PRO A 54 -4.18 -2.62 1.66
CA PRO A 54 -4.93 -1.47 2.18
C PRO A 54 -5.62 -0.66 1.11
N ARG A 55 -4.93 -0.25 0.03
CA ARG A 55 -5.55 0.61 -0.99
C ARG A 55 -6.67 -0.07 -1.78
N LEU A 56 -6.64 -1.39 -1.91
CA LEU A 56 -7.67 -2.16 -2.60
C LEU A 56 -8.87 -2.47 -1.70
N ALA A 57 -8.63 -2.66 -0.39
CA ALA A 57 -9.67 -2.85 0.63
C ALA A 57 -10.30 -1.53 1.10
N ASP A 58 -9.54 -0.43 1.11
CA ASP A 58 -9.97 0.91 1.56
C ASP A 58 -10.96 1.56 0.59
N VAL A 59 -11.24 0.96 -0.57
CA VAL A 59 -12.37 1.36 -1.41
C VAL A 59 -13.70 1.14 -0.67
N GLU A 60 -13.76 0.23 0.32
CA GLU A 60 -14.91 0.11 1.24
C GLU A 60 -14.86 1.09 2.43
N SER A 61 -13.70 1.68 2.73
CA SER A 61 -13.48 2.50 3.94
C SER A 61 -13.30 4.01 3.68
N MET A 62 -13.25 4.44 2.42
CA MET A 62 -13.17 5.87 2.05
C MET A 62 -14.46 6.68 2.26
N GLU A 63 -15.53 6.09 2.81
CA GLU A 63 -16.64 6.85 3.41
C GLU A 63 -16.40 7.22 4.89
N GLY A 64 -15.29 6.76 5.49
CA GLY A 64 -15.00 7.01 6.90
C GLY A 64 -13.52 7.07 7.18
N ASN A 65 -12.81 8.07 6.62
CA ASN A 65 -11.44 8.39 7.03
C ASN A 65 -11.42 8.86 8.49
N THR A 66 -11.40 7.90 9.41
CA THR A 66 -11.10 8.12 10.82
C THR A 66 -9.92 7.23 11.13
N ALA A 67 -8.79 7.83 11.52
CA ALA A 67 -7.63 7.11 11.99
C ALA A 67 -8.04 6.06 13.04
N PRO A 68 -7.42 4.86 13.06
CA PRO A 68 -7.82 3.80 13.97
C PRO A 68 -7.73 4.28 15.44
N GLY A 69 -8.90 4.42 16.08
CA GLY A 69 -9.03 4.80 17.48
C GLY A 69 -9.78 6.11 17.78
N LEU A 70 -10.20 6.88 16.78
CA LEU A 70 -11.01 8.08 16.99
C LEU A 70 -12.50 7.81 16.71
N PRO A 71 -13.43 8.21 17.62
CA PRO A 71 -14.85 8.26 17.30
C PRO A 71 -15.07 9.11 16.05
N VAL A 72 -15.98 8.68 15.17
CA VAL A 72 -16.32 9.32 13.88
C VAL A 72 -16.74 10.80 14.03
N ASP A 73 -17.08 11.23 15.25
CA ASP A 73 -17.55 12.59 15.57
C ASP A 73 -16.62 13.34 16.55
N ALA A 74 -15.36 12.91 16.67
CA ALA A 74 -14.41 13.60 17.53
C ALA A 74 -13.95 14.93 16.88
N PRO A 75 -14.09 16.07 17.57
CA PRO A 75 -13.63 17.36 17.05
C PRO A 75 -12.12 17.31 16.78
N GLN A 76 -11.71 17.71 15.57
CA GLN A 76 -10.30 17.73 15.13
C GLN A 76 -9.42 18.69 15.95
N PHE A 77 -10.03 19.58 16.74
CA PHE A 77 -9.33 20.53 17.60
C PHE A 77 -9.91 20.46 19.02
N VAL A 78 -9.02 20.37 20.00
CA VAL A 78 -9.36 20.53 21.41
C VAL A 78 -9.17 22.01 21.77
N PRO A 79 -10.20 22.72 22.27
CA PRO A 79 -10.05 24.07 22.75
C PRO A 79 -9.21 24.05 24.03
N VAL A 80 -7.94 24.41 23.92
CA VAL A 80 -7.05 24.63 25.07
C VAL A 80 -7.07 26.10 25.45
N SER A 81 -7.35 26.40 26.72
CA SER A 81 -7.11 27.73 27.27
C SER A 81 -5.60 27.94 27.37
N PRO A 82 -5.02 28.98 26.74
CA PRO A 82 -3.59 29.24 26.87
C PRO A 82 -3.25 29.51 28.33
N ALA A 83 -2.14 28.95 28.81
CA ALA A 83 -1.63 29.27 30.14
C ALA A 83 -1.36 30.79 30.24
N PRO A 84 -1.66 31.43 31.39
CA PRO A 84 -1.35 32.84 31.57
C PRO A 84 0.16 33.05 31.46
N TRP A 85 0.56 34.02 30.64
CA TRP A 85 1.96 34.43 30.55
C TRP A 85 2.40 35.06 31.88
N PRO A 86 3.65 34.82 32.33
CA PRO A 86 4.21 35.43 33.54
C PRO A 86 4.43 36.93 33.41
#